data_AF-G2DA73-F1
#
_entry.id   AF-G2DA73-F1
#
_cell.length_a   1.000
_cell.length_b   1.000
_cell.length_c   1.000
_cell.angle_alpha   90.00
_cell.angle_beta   90.00
_cell.angle_gamma   90.00
#
_symmetry.space_group_name_H-M   'P 1'
#
loop_
_entity.id
_entity.type
_entity.pdbx_description
1 polymer ?
#
loop_
_entity_poly.entity_id
_entity_poly.type
_entity_poly.pdbx_seq_one_letter_code
_entity_poly.pdbx_strand_id
1 'polypeptide(L)'
;MTEHASAPPPHCLRRPAPWLMRTLFLPAVLVLVLVQQTAPAWAAEFHIGILAHRGPEKALAEWQPTADYLAERLPQHRFVILPLSLEEMRQAVMDQRLDFVVTNGANYVELEAHHGAIRTATLVNSAGGDAGAHFGAVIFTRADRSDITLWPISRARLSWPSAPRPGVAG
;
A
#
# COMPACT_ATOMS: atom_id res chain seq x y z
N MET A 1 59.29 -6.67 77.23
CA MET A 1 58.74 -7.20 75.97
C MET A 1 57.36 -7.76 76.27
N THR A 2 56.31 -6.95 76.10
CA THR A 2 54.91 -7.34 75.83
C THR A 2 54.09 -6.06 75.74
N GLU A 3 54.02 -5.53 74.52
CA GLU A 3 53.13 -4.45 74.10
C GLU A 3 51.80 -5.11 73.71
N HIS A 4 50.73 -4.88 74.47
CA HIS A 4 49.38 -5.32 74.08
C HIS A 4 48.67 -4.13 73.43
N ALA A 5 48.62 -4.20 72.10
CA ALA A 5 48.06 -3.20 71.21
C ALA A 5 46.58 -2.88 71.52
N SER A 6 46.29 -1.60 71.64
CA SER A 6 44.94 -1.03 71.74
C SER A 6 44.21 -1.17 70.40
N ALA A 7 42.99 -1.72 70.42
CA ALA A 7 42.13 -1.81 69.24
C ALA A 7 41.67 -0.41 68.77
N PRO A 8 41.56 -0.13 67.45
CA PRO A 8 41.03 1.13 66.94
C PRO A 8 39.49 1.17 67.01
N PRO A 9 38.87 2.36 67.11
CA PRO A 9 37.42 2.49 67.16
C PRO A 9 36.76 2.19 65.79
N PRO A 10 35.49 1.73 65.75
CA PRO A 10 34.82 1.44 64.49
C PRO A 10 34.56 2.72 63.68
N HIS A 11 34.97 2.70 62.41
CA HIS A 11 34.68 3.75 61.45
C HIS A 11 33.17 3.83 61.15
N CYS A 12 32.55 4.95 61.51
CA CYS A 12 31.15 5.25 61.21
C CYS A 12 30.98 5.46 59.70
N LEU A 13 30.51 4.45 58.95
CA LEU A 13 30.08 4.64 57.56
C LEU A 13 28.81 5.52 57.56
N ARG A 14 28.97 6.80 57.20
CA ARG A 14 27.86 7.73 56.96
C ARG A 14 27.03 7.23 55.77
N ARG A 15 25.85 6.68 56.02
CA ARG A 15 24.87 6.42 54.97
C ARG A 15 24.40 7.76 54.38
N PRO A 16 24.51 8.00 53.06
CA PRO A 16 23.99 9.22 52.46
C PRO A 16 22.47 9.29 52.65
N ALA A 17 21.95 10.47 53.00
CA ALA A 17 20.54 10.66 53.27
C ALA A 17 19.68 10.35 52.03
N PRO A 18 18.57 9.60 52.15
CA PRO A 18 17.76 9.13 51.02
C PRO A 18 17.01 10.26 50.27
N TRP A 19 17.15 11.51 50.73
CA TRP A 19 16.44 12.67 50.21
C TRP A 19 17.12 13.25 48.96
N LEU A 20 18.44 13.05 48.83
CA LEU A 20 19.24 13.52 47.69
C LEU A 20 19.05 12.67 46.42
N MET A 21 18.60 11.41 46.58
CA MET A 21 18.33 10.52 45.45
C MET A 21 16.92 10.75 44.87
N ARG A 22 15.96 11.24 45.68
CA ARG A 22 14.59 11.52 45.22
C ARG A 22 14.46 12.84 44.46
N THR A 23 15.29 13.83 44.78
CA THR A 23 15.25 15.16 44.13
C THR A 23 15.83 15.17 42.71
N LEU A 24 16.71 14.22 42.37
CA LEU A 24 17.27 14.09 41.02
C LEU A 24 16.48 13.15 40.09
N PHE A 25 15.80 12.15 40.66
CA PHE A 25 15.01 11.19 39.88
C PHE A 25 13.74 11.80 39.28
N LEU A 26 13.09 12.74 39.99
CA LEU A 26 11.86 13.41 39.55
C LEU A 26 12.03 14.23 38.27
N PRO A 27 13.03 15.12 38.14
CA PRO A 27 13.25 15.85 36.89
C PRO A 27 13.73 14.93 35.76
N ALA A 28 14.52 13.89 36.05
CA ALA A 28 14.96 12.93 35.04
C ALA A 28 13.80 12.10 34.45
N VAL A 29 12.86 11.66 35.28
CA VAL A 29 11.63 10.98 34.83
C VAL A 29 10.72 11.95 34.07
N LEU A 30 10.61 13.20 34.52
CA LEU A 30 9.83 14.23 33.82
C LEU A 30 10.40 14.53 32.42
N VAL A 31 11.73 14.68 32.30
CA VAL A 31 12.44 14.86 31.02
C VAL A 31 12.26 13.64 30.12
N LEU A 32 12.34 12.43 30.67
CA LEU A 32 12.12 11.20 29.89
C LEU A 32 10.67 11.09 29.38
N VAL A 33 9.67 11.47 30.18
CA VAL A 33 8.26 11.52 29.76
C VAL A 33 8.03 12.60 28.69
N LEU A 34 8.69 13.75 28.79
CA LEU A 34 8.62 14.81 27.78
C LEU A 34 9.26 14.38 26.44
N VAL A 35 10.33 13.60 26.46
CA VAL A 35 10.98 13.06 25.25
C VAL A 35 10.11 12.01 24.54
N GLN A 36 9.25 11.27 25.25
CA GLN A 36 8.32 10.30 24.63
C GLN A 36 7.16 10.98 23.87
N GLN A 37 6.92 12.28 24.07
CA GLN A 37 5.85 13.01 23.37
C GLN A 37 6.27 13.49 21.97
N THR A 38 7.54 13.36 21.59
CA THR A 38 8.05 13.76 20.28
C THR A 38 8.24 12.56 19.35
N ALA A 39 7.30 11.62 19.35
CA ALA A 39 7.26 10.63 18.27
C ALA A 39 7.09 11.39 16.95
N PRO A 40 8.00 11.25 15.97
CA PRO A 40 7.76 11.83 14.67
C PRO A 40 6.46 11.23 14.13
N ALA A 41 5.47 12.07 13.83
CA ALA A 41 4.34 11.62 13.05
C ALA A 41 4.91 11.09 11.73
N TRP A 42 4.89 9.77 11.52
CA TRP A 42 5.33 9.16 10.28
C TRP A 42 4.32 9.51 9.20
N ALA A 43 4.48 10.69 8.61
CA ALA A 43 3.71 11.15 7.48
C ALA A 43 4.22 10.49 6.20
N ALA A 44 3.67 9.33 5.88
CA ALA A 44 3.92 8.64 4.62
C ALA A 44 3.04 9.17 3.49
N GLU A 45 3.60 9.24 2.28
CA GLU A 45 2.86 9.48 1.03
C GLU A 45 2.69 8.14 0.31
N PHE A 46 1.44 7.81 -0.03
CA PHE A 46 1.06 6.58 -0.72
C PHE A 46 0.64 6.88 -2.16
N HIS A 47 1.31 6.24 -3.10
CA HIS A 47 0.99 6.32 -4.53
C HIS A 47 0.07 5.17 -4.94
N ILE A 48 -1.12 5.54 -5.43
CA ILE A 48 -2.15 4.59 -5.87
C ILE A 48 -2.25 4.69 -7.39
N GLY A 49 -1.73 3.69 -8.09
CA GLY A 49 -1.81 3.60 -9.55
C GLY A 49 -3.18 3.12 -10.00
N ILE A 50 -3.84 3.89 -10.86
CA ILE A 50 -5.15 3.53 -11.45
C ILE A 50 -4.96 3.27 -12.94
N LEU A 51 -5.39 2.10 -13.44
CA LEU A 51 -5.40 1.84 -14.87
C LEU A 51 -6.45 2.74 -15.56
N ALA A 52 -5.98 3.81 -16.19
CA ALA A 52 -6.78 4.87 -16.81
C ALA A 52 -7.27 4.50 -18.22
N HIS A 53 -7.89 3.32 -18.37
CA HIS A 53 -8.31 2.80 -19.67
C HIS A 53 -9.39 3.63 -20.38
N ARG A 54 -10.09 4.51 -19.64
CA ARG A 54 -11.08 5.47 -20.17
C ARG A 54 -10.55 6.91 -20.21
N GLY A 55 -9.25 7.09 -20.02
CA GLY A 55 -8.58 8.38 -19.90
C GLY A 55 -8.34 8.81 -18.44
N PRO A 56 -7.35 9.69 -18.22
CA PRO A 56 -6.91 10.10 -16.89
C PRO A 56 -7.98 10.91 -16.13
N GLU A 57 -8.74 11.75 -16.84
CA GLU A 57 -9.80 12.58 -16.23
C GLU A 57 -10.90 11.74 -15.58
N LYS A 58 -11.35 10.68 -16.27
CA LYS A 58 -12.35 9.75 -15.73
C LYS A 58 -11.81 8.97 -14.54
N ALA A 59 -10.55 8.53 -14.62
CA ALA A 59 -9.91 7.85 -13.51
C ALA A 59 -9.83 8.75 -12.26
N LEU A 60 -9.43 10.01 -12.43
CA LEU A 60 -9.42 10.98 -11.32
C LEU A 60 -10.84 11.23 -10.79
N ALA A 61 -11.82 11.47 -11.66
CA ALA A 61 -13.20 11.70 -11.21
C ALA A 61 -13.77 10.51 -10.41
N GLU A 62 -13.42 9.28 -10.79
CA GLU A 62 -13.90 8.06 -10.12
C GLU A 62 -13.13 7.76 -8.82
N TRP A 63 -11.82 8.01 -8.79
CA TRP A 63 -10.95 7.53 -7.71
C TRP A 63 -10.41 8.60 -6.76
N GLN A 64 -10.41 9.88 -7.15
CA GLN A 64 -10.02 10.99 -6.26
C GLN A 64 -10.86 11.02 -4.97
N PRO A 65 -12.19 10.80 -4.98
CA PRO A 65 -12.98 10.73 -3.74
C PRO A 65 -12.50 9.65 -2.76
N THR A 66 -11.85 8.59 -3.27
CA THR A 66 -11.25 7.55 -2.41
C THR A 66 -9.99 8.06 -1.72
N ALA A 67 -9.12 8.77 -2.44
CA ALA A 67 -7.94 9.39 -1.84
C ALA A 67 -8.33 10.48 -0.82
N ASP A 68 -9.34 11.28 -1.14
CA ASP A 68 -9.87 12.32 -0.24
C ASP A 68 -10.44 11.68 1.04
N TYR A 69 -11.25 10.62 0.90
CA TYR A 69 -11.76 9.84 2.05
C TYR A 69 -10.63 9.28 2.93
N LEU A 70 -9.57 8.73 2.31
CA LEU A 70 -8.44 8.21 3.06
C LEU A 70 -7.67 9.33 3.77
N ALA A 71 -7.49 10.48 3.13
CA ALA A 71 -6.85 11.65 3.73
C ALA A 71 -7.66 12.21 4.90
N GLU A 72 -8.99 12.21 4.82
CA GLU A 72 -9.86 12.60 5.95
C GLU A 72 -9.75 11.64 7.14
N ARG A 73 -9.62 10.33 6.88
CA ARG A 73 -9.54 9.31 7.93
C ARG A 73 -8.14 9.16 8.52
N LEU A 74 -7.11 9.48 7.74
CA LEU A 74 -5.71 9.32 8.07
C LEU A 74 -4.97 10.61 7.77
N PRO A 75 -5.24 11.71 8.51
CA PRO A 75 -4.76 13.05 8.19
C PRO A 75 -3.23 13.20 8.28
N GLN A 76 -2.54 12.27 8.95
CA GLN A 76 -1.09 12.21 8.98
C GLN A 76 -0.49 11.69 7.67
N HIS A 77 -1.25 11.02 6.81
CA HIS A 77 -0.78 10.42 5.56
C HIS A 77 -1.31 11.20 4.35
N ARG A 78 -0.58 11.09 3.24
CA ARG A 78 -0.98 11.65 1.95
C ARG A 78 -1.28 10.52 0.97
N PHE A 79 -2.36 10.64 0.21
CA PHE A 79 -2.75 9.67 -0.80
C PHE A 79 -2.79 10.37 -2.16
N VAL A 80 -2.08 9.82 -3.14
CA VAL A 80 -1.98 10.40 -4.48
C VAL A 80 -2.46 9.40 -5.50
N ILE A 81 -3.46 9.80 -6.28
CA ILE A 81 -3.98 9.03 -7.41
C ILE A 81 -3.10 9.30 -8.62
N LEU A 82 -2.54 8.24 -9.20
CA LEU A 82 -1.77 8.28 -10.44
C LEU A 82 -2.53 7.53 -11.53
N PRO A 83 -3.23 8.24 -12.43
CA PRO A 83 -3.81 7.63 -13.61
C PRO A 83 -2.70 7.20 -14.56
N LEU A 84 -2.66 5.91 -14.92
CA LEU A 84 -1.61 5.33 -15.75
C LEU A 84 -2.22 4.54 -16.90
N SER A 85 -1.61 4.61 -18.07
CA SER A 85 -1.82 3.65 -19.13
C SER A 85 -1.27 2.27 -18.75
N LEU A 86 -1.56 1.25 -19.56
CA LEU A 86 -1.08 -0.12 -19.32
C LEU A 86 0.46 -0.16 -19.24
N GLU A 87 1.14 0.51 -20.16
CA GLU A 87 2.60 0.56 -20.21
C GLU A 87 3.19 1.37 -19.05
N GLU A 88 2.61 2.53 -18.74
CA GLU A 88 3.08 3.35 -17.60
C GLU A 88 2.88 2.62 -16.26
N MET A 89 1.80 1.85 -16.13
CA MET A 89 1.55 1.03 -14.95
C MET A 89 2.61 -0.05 -14.80
N ARG A 90 2.91 -0.79 -15.88
CA ARG A 90 3.97 -1.79 -15.88
C ARG A 90 5.31 -1.18 -15.45
N GLN A 91 5.69 -0.05 -16.03
CA GLN A 91 6.92 0.66 -15.69
C GLN A 91 6.92 1.13 -14.22
N ALA A 92 5.83 1.72 -13.75
CA ALA A 92 5.72 2.22 -12.38
C ALA A 92 5.78 1.10 -11.32
N VAL A 93 5.24 -0.08 -11.63
CA VAL A 93 5.39 -1.26 -10.78
C VAL A 93 6.83 -1.77 -10.79
N MET A 94 7.48 -1.85 -11.96
CA MET A 94 8.88 -2.27 -12.06
C MET A 94 9.83 -1.35 -11.28
N ASP A 95 9.57 -0.05 -11.31
CA ASP A 95 10.35 0.95 -10.59
C ASP A 95 9.99 1.03 -9.09
N GLN A 96 9.07 0.19 -8.61
CA GLN A 96 8.55 0.21 -7.23
C GLN A 96 8.04 1.60 -6.80
N ARG A 97 7.45 2.35 -7.74
CA ARG A 97 6.93 3.70 -7.51
C ARG A 97 5.49 3.73 -6.98
N LEU A 98 4.84 2.58 -6.86
CA LEU A 98 3.44 2.44 -6.47
C LEU A 98 3.32 1.56 -5.22
N ASP A 99 2.50 2.01 -4.28
CA ASP A 99 2.14 1.24 -3.08
C ASP A 99 0.91 0.37 -3.33
N PHE A 100 -0.04 0.88 -4.12
CA PHE A 100 -1.27 0.19 -4.47
C PHE A 100 -1.58 0.31 -5.96
N VAL A 101 -2.25 -0.71 -6.49
CA VAL A 101 -2.69 -0.74 -7.88
C VAL A 101 -4.18 -1.09 -7.96
N VAL A 102 -4.93 -0.26 -8.67
CA VAL A 102 -6.32 -0.54 -9.07
C VAL A 102 -6.33 -0.79 -10.57
N THR A 103 -6.66 -2.00 -10.95
CA THR A 103 -6.57 -2.43 -12.34
C THR A 103 -7.64 -3.47 -12.70
N ASN A 104 -7.71 -3.84 -13.98
CA ASN A 104 -8.63 -4.88 -14.44
C ASN A 104 -8.03 -6.28 -14.25
N GLY A 105 -8.87 -7.31 -14.38
CA GLY A 105 -8.44 -8.70 -14.16
C GLY A 105 -7.30 -9.16 -15.07
N ALA A 106 -7.29 -8.73 -16.34
CA ALA A 106 -6.26 -9.13 -17.30
C ALA A 106 -4.88 -8.56 -16.91
N ASN A 107 -4.79 -7.27 -16.59
CA ASN A 107 -3.54 -6.65 -16.18
C ASN A 107 -3.08 -7.14 -14.80
N TYR A 108 -4.01 -7.46 -13.88
CA TYR A 108 -3.64 -8.09 -12.61
C TYR A 108 -2.86 -9.40 -12.81
N VAL A 109 -3.32 -10.28 -13.72
CA VAL A 109 -2.65 -11.56 -13.97
C VAL A 109 -1.22 -11.35 -14.48
N GLU A 110 -1.02 -10.35 -15.35
CA GLU A 110 0.31 -9.97 -15.82
C GLU A 110 1.21 -9.47 -14.66
N LEU A 111 0.69 -8.54 -13.83
CA LEU A 111 1.42 -7.99 -12.70
C LEU A 111 1.74 -9.03 -11.62
N GLU A 112 0.83 -9.97 -11.37
CA GLU A 112 1.05 -11.09 -10.44
C GLU A 112 2.15 -12.02 -10.97
N ALA A 113 2.05 -12.43 -12.24
CA ALA A 113 2.98 -13.38 -12.85
C ALA A 113 4.41 -12.85 -12.97
N HIS A 114 4.58 -11.55 -13.23
CA HIS A 114 5.88 -10.98 -13.55
C HIS A 114 6.44 -10.00 -12.50
N HIS A 115 5.60 -9.46 -11.63
CA HIS A 115 5.98 -8.39 -10.72
C HIS A 115 5.56 -8.62 -9.27
N GLY A 116 5.04 -9.80 -8.93
CA GLY A 116 4.75 -10.20 -7.55
C GLY A 116 3.60 -9.40 -6.92
N ALA A 117 2.70 -8.84 -7.73
CA ALA A 117 1.53 -8.15 -7.22
C ALA A 117 0.64 -9.11 -6.41
N ILE A 118 0.16 -8.64 -5.26
CA ILE A 118 -0.73 -9.42 -4.38
C ILE A 118 -2.12 -8.80 -4.42
N ARG A 119 -3.15 -9.63 -4.56
CA ARG A 119 -4.54 -9.19 -4.49
C ARG A 119 -4.97 -8.95 -3.04
N THR A 120 -5.18 -7.68 -2.69
CA THR A 120 -5.71 -7.29 -1.37
C THR A 120 -7.23 -7.21 -1.36
N ALA A 121 -7.84 -6.72 -2.45
CA ALA A 121 -9.29 -6.57 -2.58
C ALA A 121 -9.73 -6.73 -4.04
N THR A 122 -11.01 -7.00 -4.27
CA THR A 122 -11.61 -7.01 -5.61
C THR A 122 -12.91 -6.23 -5.57
N LEU A 123 -13.00 -5.17 -6.37
CA LEU A 123 -14.22 -4.39 -6.51
C LEU A 123 -15.23 -5.19 -7.35
N VAL A 124 -16.37 -5.51 -6.75
CA VAL A 124 -17.50 -6.16 -7.45
C VAL A 124 -18.53 -5.08 -7.74
N ASN A 125 -18.79 -4.83 -9.02
CA ASN A 125 -19.79 -3.85 -9.43
C ASN A 125 -21.16 -4.54 -9.56
N SER A 126 -22.12 -4.17 -8.72
CA SER A 126 -23.48 -4.72 -8.76
C SER A 126 -24.33 -3.98 -9.79
N ALA A 127 -24.24 -4.38 -11.06
CA ALA A 127 -25.18 -3.95 -12.08
C ALA A 127 -26.38 -4.91 -12.12
N GLY A 128 -27.50 -4.55 -11.47
CA GLY A 128 -28.76 -5.27 -11.62
C GLY A 128 -29.12 -6.32 -10.57
N GLY A 129 -28.53 -6.28 -9.37
CA GLY A 129 -28.97 -7.07 -8.22
C GLY A 129 -28.17 -8.34 -7.94
N ASP A 130 -27.45 -8.89 -8.92
CA ASP A 130 -26.53 -10.01 -8.74
C ASP A 130 -25.07 -9.49 -8.70
N ALA A 131 -24.50 -9.42 -7.49
CA ALA A 131 -23.11 -9.05 -7.27
C ALA A 131 -22.19 -10.26 -7.46
N GLY A 132 -22.02 -10.70 -8.71
CA GLY A 132 -21.08 -11.77 -9.06
C GLY A 132 -19.70 -11.22 -9.44
N ALA A 133 -18.62 -11.86 -8.97
CA ALA A 133 -17.25 -11.60 -9.44
C ALA A 133 -16.96 -12.29 -10.79
N HIS A 134 -17.92 -12.20 -11.72
CA HIS A 134 -17.86 -12.87 -13.02
C HIS A 134 -17.75 -11.85 -14.14
N PHE A 135 -16.85 -12.11 -15.08
CA PHE A 135 -16.75 -11.36 -16.33
C PHE A 135 -17.18 -12.26 -17.50
N GLY A 136 -17.96 -11.71 -18.42
CA GLY A 136 -18.42 -12.40 -19.63
C GLY A 136 -18.14 -11.56 -20.88
N ALA A 137 -18.05 -12.23 -22.03
CA ALA A 137 -17.95 -11.58 -23.34
C ALA A 137 -19.28 -11.76 -24.07
N VAL A 138 -19.71 -10.71 -24.77
CA VAL A 138 -20.90 -10.75 -25.63
C VAL A 138 -20.49 -10.41 -27.06
N ILE A 139 -21.09 -11.11 -28.01
CA ILE A 139 -21.03 -10.77 -29.43
C ILE A 139 -22.37 -10.11 -29.75
N PHE A 140 -22.34 -8.89 -30.25
CA PHE A 140 -23.52 -8.21 -30.76
C PHE A 140 -23.35 -7.96 -32.25
N THR A 141 -24.45 -8.08 -32.99
CA THR A 141 -24.52 -7.80 -34.42
C THR A 141 -25.54 -6.69 -34.65
N ARG A 142 -25.42 -5.98 -35.77
CA ARG A 142 -26.44 -5.02 -36.19
C ARG A 142 -27.72 -5.80 -36.53
N ALA A 143 -28.88 -5.29 -36.12
CA ALA A 143 -30.15 -6.02 -36.20
C ALA A 143 -30.55 -6.46 -37.62
N ASP A 144 -30.03 -5.80 -38.65
CA ASP A 144 -30.26 -6.07 -40.07
C ASP A 144 -29.24 -7.05 -40.70
N ARG A 145 -28.25 -7.54 -39.94
CA ARG A 145 -27.24 -8.51 -40.40
C ARG A 145 -27.67 -9.94 -40.10
N SER A 146 -28.38 -10.55 -41.05
CA SER A 146 -28.81 -11.96 -40.99
C SER A 146 -27.74 -12.96 -41.44
N ASP A 147 -26.63 -12.47 -42.00
CA ASP A 147 -25.48 -13.26 -42.46
C ASP A 147 -24.53 -13.69 -41.33
N ILE A 148 -24.58 -13.01 -40.18
CA ILE A 148 -23.74 -13.32 -39.02
C ILE A 148 -24.53 -14.18 -38.04
N THR A 149 -24.23 -15.48 -38.02
CA THR A 149 -24.77 -16.44 -37.05
C THR A 149 -23.67 -16.95 -36.13
N LEU A 150 -24.01 -17.44 -34.94
CA LEU A 150 -23.03 -17.88 -33.93
C LEU A 150 -22.19 -19.08 -34.41
N TRP A 151 -22.80 -19.98 -35.19
CA TRP A 151 -22.18 -21.22 -35.68
C TRP A 151 -20.94 -21.00 -36.57
N PRO A 152 -20.95 -20.10 -37.59
CA PRO A 152 -19.77 -19.84 -38.42
C PRO A 152 -18.58 -19.20 -37.69
N ILE A 153 -18.77 -18.54 -36.54
CA ILE A 153 -17.66 -17.93 -35.78
C ILE A 153 -16.76 -18.99 -35.12
N SER A 154 -17.28 -20.18 -34.81
CA SER A 154 -16.49 -21.29 -34.25
C SER A 154 -15.34 -21.77 -35.17
N ARG A 155 -15.44 -21.50 -36.48
CA ARG A 155 -14.39 -21.79 -37.47
C ARG A 155 -13.67 -20.53 -37.97
N ALA A 156 -14.16 -19.35 -37.64
CA ALA A 156 -13.53 -18.10 -38.04
C ALA A 156 -12.24 -17.91 -37.23
N ARG A 157 -11.15 -17.56 -37.93
CA ARG A 157 -9.89 -17.21 -37.26
C ARG A 157 -10.07 -15.83 -36.63
N LEU A 158 -10.44 -15.82 -35.35
CA LEU A 158 -10.49 -14.62 -34.54
C LEU A 158 -9.04 -14.13 -34.33
N SER A 159 -8.67 -13.05 -35.00
CA SER A 159 -7.41 -12.36 -34.71
C SER A 159 -7.60 -11.55 -33.43
N TRP A 160 -7.02 -12.02 -32.32
CA TRP A 160 -6.83 -11.20 -31.13
C TRP A 160 -5.61 -10.30 -31.38
N PRO A 161 -5.69 -8.97 -31.17
CA PRO A 161 -4.50 -8.15 -31.10
C PRO A 161 -3.74 -8.54 -29.82
N SER A 162 -2.85 -9.54 -29.93
CA SER A 162 -1.93 -9.91 -28.86
C SER A 162 -0.94 -8.77 -28.64
N ALA A 163 -0.71 -8.41 -27.37
CA ALA A 163 0.39 -7.54 -26.98
C ALA A 163 1.73 -8.10 -27.53
N PRO A 164 2.68 -7.24 -27.93
CA PRO A 164 3.97 -7.68 -28.41
C PRO A 164 4.67 -8.53 -27.35
N ARG A 165 5.14 -9.72 -27.74
CA ARG A 165 5.91 -10.59 -26.85
C ARG A 165 7.22 -9.89 -26.48
N PRO A 166 7.61 -9.79 -25.20
CA PRO A 166 8.94 -9.33 -24.85
C PRO A 166 9.98 -10.26 -25.49
N GLY A 167 10.99 -9.63 -26.09
CA GLY A 167 11.93 -10.25 -27.02
C GLY A 167 12.62 -11.50 -26.50
N VAL A 168 12.67 -12.53 -27.34
CA VAL A 168 13.66 -13.59 -27.25
C VAL A 168 14.97 -12.97 -27.73
N ALA A 169 15.81 -12.54 -26.80
CA ALA A 169 17.18 -12.15 -27.10
C ALA A 169 17.95 -13.41 -27.50
N GLY A 170 18.47 -13.42 -28.73
CA GLY A 170 19.49 -14.33 -29.23
C GLY A 170 20.72 -13.53 -29.62
#